data_AF-A0A3D9BGM7-F1
#
_entry.id   AF-A0A3D9BGM7-F1
#
_cell.length_a   1.000
_cell.length_b   1.000
_cell.length_c   1.000
_cell.angle_alpha   90.00
_cell.angle_beta   90.00
_cell.angle_gamma   90.00
#
_symmetry.space_group_name_H-M   'P 1'
#
loop_
_entity.id
_entity.type
_entity.pdbx_description
1 polymer ?
#
loop_
_entity_poly.entity_id
_entity_poly.type
_entity_poly.pdbx_seq_one_letter_code
_entity_poly.pdbx_strand_id
1 'polypeptide(L)'
;MNNIFFLVFVIGFCLFAIGKTIYYFIEKKKVLTTCKNSDSIEIKNINGTIFTDSGNKNRLELCTFTLFINENSIFLFALSFSFIPLQVINLLFSNKNRKNTRHPILLREYKIDEKNAVLVYYPDHILGSKKITLKNLNPEQLSILEKTLEGKSRRFY
;
A
#
# COMPACT_ATOMS: atom_id res chain seq x y z
N MET A 1 6.26 28.39 -32.18
CA MET A 1 6.92 27.13 -31.76
C MET A 1 6.53 26.66 -30.36
N ASN A 2 6.44 27.52 -29.34
CA ASN A 2 6.10 27.10 -27.95
C ASN A 2 4.78 26.31 -27.80
N ASN A 3 3.72 26.67 -28.52
CA ASN A 3 2.41 26.02 -28.36
C ASN A 3 2.37 24.56 -28.82
N ILE A 4 3.12 24.20 -29.87
CA ILE A 4 3.15 22.82 -30.37
C ILE A 4 3.92 21.92 -29.40
N PHE A 5 5.08 22.39 -28.91
CA PHE A 5 5.85 21.66 -27.90
C PHE A 5 5.05 21.45 -26.61
N PHE A 6 4.36 22.48 -26.13
CA PHE A 6 3.48 22.38 -24.96
C PHE A 6 2.33 21.39 -25.19
N LEU A 7 1.69 21.42 -26.36
CA LEU A 7 0.59 20.51 -26.68
C LEU A 7 1.04 19.05 -26.76
N VAL A 8 2.19 18.77 -27.41
CA VAL A 8 2.78 17.42 -27.45
C VAL A 8 3.16 16.95 -26.04
N PHE A 9 3.69 17.83 -25.20
CA PHE A 9 4.01 17.52 -23.80
C PHE A 9 2.74 17.14 -23.01
N VAL A 10 1.65 17.90 -23.15
CA VAL A 10 0.38 17.61 -22.48
C VAL A 10 -0.21 16.28 -22.97
N ILE A 11 -0.19 16.00 -24.28
CA ILE A 11 -0.64 14.72 -24.82
C ILE A 11 0.18 13.56 -24.25
N GLY A 12 1.52 13.70 -24.24
CA GLY A 12 2.42 12.70 -23.69
C GLY A 12 2.15 12.44 -22.20
N PHE A 13 1.93 13.50 -21.42
CA PHE A 13 1.60 13.37 -20.01
C PHE A 13 0.25 12.66 -19.78
N CYS A 14 -0.77 12.97 -20.57
CA CYS A 14 -2.07 12.30 -20.51
C CYS A 14 -1.95 10.80 -20.84
N LEU A 15 -1.24 10.44 -21.91
CA LEU A 15 -1.00 9.05 -22.29
C LEU A 15 -0.23 8.28 -21.20
N PHE A 16 0.78 8.92 -20.60
CA PHE A 16 1.53 8.34 -19.48
C PHE A 16 0.64 8.08 -18.26
N ALA A 17 -0.23 9.04 -17.88
CA ALA A 17 -1.16 8.87 -16.78
C ALA A 17 -2.16 7.73 -17.02
N ILE A 18 -2.68 7.60 -18.24
CA ILE A 18 -3.57 6.50 -18.65
C ILE A 18 -2.82 5.17 -18.56
N GLY A 19 -1.63 5.08 -19.14
CA GLY A 19 -0.81 3.86 -19.11
C GLY A 19 -0.49 3.40 -17.70
N LYS A 20 -0.10 4.33 -16.81
CA LYS A 20 0.15 4.05 -15.39
C LYS A 20 -1.10 3.50 -14.69
N THR A 21 -2.27 4.08 -15.00
CA THR A 21 -3.54 3.66 -14.42
C THR A 21 -3.89 2.23 -14.84
N ILE A 22 -3.79 1.92 -16.14
CA ILE A 22 -4.03 0.58 -16.68
C ILE A 22 -3.07 -0.44 -16.04
N TYR A 23 -1.78 -0.12 -15.98
CA TYR A 23 -0.77 -0.98 -15.36
C TYR A 23 -1.13 -1.33 -13.92
N TYR A 24 -1.53 -0.34 -13.12
CA TYR A 24 -1.92 -0.56 -11.73
C TYR A 24 -3.09 -1.52 -11.58
N PHE A 25 -4.14 -1.38 -12.41
CA PHE A 25 -5.29 -2.27 -12.35
C PHE A 25 -4.94 -3.71 -12.79
N ILE A 26 -4.08 -3.85 -13.80
CA ILE A 26 -3.56 -5.16 -14.22
C ILE A 26 -2.74 -5.80 -13.09
N GLU A 27 -1.87 -5.02 -12.45
CA GLU A 27 -1.05 -5.50 -11.34
C GLU A 27 -1.91 -5.93 -10.15
N LYS A 28 -2.90 -5.11 -9.78
CA LYS A 28 -3.89 -5.46 -8.75
C LYS A 28 -4.59 -6.77 -9.07
N LYS A 29 -5.10 -6.92 -10.31
CA LYS A 29 -5.79 -8.15 -10.74
C LYS A 29 -4.84 -9.36 -10.65
N LYS A 30 -3.60 -9.22 -11.11
CA LYS A 30 -2.60 -10.29 -11.07
C LYS A 30 -2.26 -10.72 -9.64
N VAL A 31 -2.11 -9.77 -8.71
CA VAL A 31 -1.91 -10.10 -7.28
C VAL A 31 -3.11 -10.86 -6.72
N LEU A 32 -4.33 -10.37 -6.97
CA LEU A 32 -5.55 -11.02 -6.49
C LEU A 32 -5.77 -12.42 -7.09
N THR A 33 -5.28 -12.70 -8.29
CA THR A 33 -5.39 -14.04 -8.89
C THR A 33 -4.29 -14.99 -8.42
N THR A 34 -3.06 -14.51 -8.30
CA THR A 34 -1.88 -15.37 -8.05
C THR A 34 -1.61 -15.58 -6.57
N CYS A 35 -1.95 -14.60 -5.73
CA CYS A 35 -1.59 -14.61 -4.30
C CYS A 35 -2.77 -14.98 -3.39
N LYS A 36 -3.88 -15.44 -3.97
CA LYS A 36 -5.11 -15.80 -3.26
C LYS A 36 -5.09 -17.25 -2.79
N ASN A 37 -5.28 -17.39 -1.48
CA ASN A 37 -5.46 -18.65 -0.77
C ASN A 37 -6.93 -18.74 -0.25
N SER A 38 -7.31 -19.89 0.29
CA SER A 38 -8.65 -20.11 0.89
C SER A 38 -8.99 -19.07 1.97
N ASP A 39 -7.97 -18.66 2.73
CA ASP A 39 -8.14 -17.81 3.92
C ASP A 39 -7.79 -16.35 3.63
N SER A 40 -7.74 -15.96 2.35
CA SER A 40 -7.41 -14.58 1.98
C SER A 40 -8.60 -13.65 2.18
N ILE A 41 -8.34 -12.49 2.78
CA ILE A 41 -9.36 -11.50 3.14
C ILE A 41 -9.13 -10.22 2.34
N GLU A 42 -10.20 -9.67 1.77
CA GLU A 42 -10.16 -8.38 1.08
C GLU A 42 -10.93 -7.33 1.90
N ILE A 43 -10.29 -6.22 2.22
CA ILE A 43 -10.90 -5.09 2.92
C ILE A 43 -10.84 -3.86 2.02
N LYS A 44 -11.99 -3.25 1.73
CA LYS A 44 -12.10 -2.13 0.77
C LYS A 44 -12.37 -0.81 1.47
N ASN A 45 -12.11 0.27 0.74
CA ASN A 45 -12.50 1.64 1.10
C ASN A 45 -11.97 2.11 2.45
N ILE A 46 -10.71 1.80 2.76
CA ILE A 46 -10.05 2.29 3.97
C ILE A 46 -9.37 3.62 3.65
N ASN A 47 -9.74 4.69 4.35
CA ASN A 47 -9.05 5.96 4.20
C ASN A 47 -7.76 5.99 5.02
N GLY A 48 -6.78 6.77 4.61
CA GLY A 48 -5.53 6.83 5.34
C GLY A 48 -4.48 7.75 4.74
N THR A 49 -3.26 7.60 5.23
CA THR A 49 -2.11 8.39 4.79
C THR A 49 -0.88 7.52 4.61
N ILE A 50 -0.05 7.87 3.62
CA ILE A 50 1.33 7.38 3.50
C ILE A 50 2.25 8.53 3.88
N PHE A 51 3.02 8.36 4.94
CA PHE A 51 4.11 9.25 5.31
C PHE A 51 5.43 8.63 4.90
N THR A 52 6.23 9.36 4.13
CA THR A 52 7.58 8.97 3.74
C THR A 52 8.56 9.90 4.42
N ASP A 53 9.42 9.33 5.26
CA ASP A 53 10.58 9.99 5.83
C ASP A 53 11.81 9.62 4.98
N SER A 54 12.45 10.62 4.39
CA SER A 54 13.71 10.45 3.64
C SER A 54 14.83 11.29 4.23
N GLY A 55 14.76 11.59 5.53
CA GLY A 55 15.69 12.46 6.23
C GLY A 55 15.42 13.94 5.93
N ASN A 56 15.88 14.42 4.77
CA ASN A 56 15.80 15.84 4.40
C ASN A 56 14.48 16.24 3.74
N LYS A 57 13.67 15.27 3.28
CA LYS A 57 12.38 15.53 2.64
C LYS A 57 11.33 14.59 3.19
N ASN A 58 10.28 15.16 3.75
CA ASN A 58 9.13 14.42 4.24
C ASN A 58 7.96 14.64 3.31
N ARG A 59 7.22 13.58 3.00
CA ARG A 59 6.04 13.63 2.13
C ARG A 59 4.89 12.91 2.81
N LEU A 60 3.74 13.58 2.87
CA LEU A 60 2.49 13.00 3.34
C LEU A 60 1.49 12.94 2.18
N GLU A 61 0.94 11.75 1.94
CA GLU A 61 -0.03 11.50 0.87
C GLU A 61 -1.34 11.01 1.47
N LEU A 62 -2.44 11.70 1.17
CA LEU A 62 -3.79 11.25 1.51
C LEU A 62 -4.26 10.21 0.50
N CYS A 63 -4.65 9.04 1.00
CA CYS A 63 -4.93 7.88 0.17
C CYS A 63 -6.21 7.16 0.62
N THR A 64 -6.81 6.45 -0.33
CA THR A 64 -7.77 5.38 -0.08
C THR A 64 -7.10 4.06 -0.42
N PHE A 65 -7.28 3.08 0.44
CA PHE A 65 -6.66 1.78 0.37
C PHE A 65 -7.70 0.69 0.15
N THR A 66 -7.33 -0.27 -0.70
CA THR A 66 -7.87 -1.62 -0.65
C THR A 66 -6.78 -2.53 -0.10
N LEU A 67 -7.09 -3.28 0.93
CA LEU A 67 -6.20 -4.27 1.53
C LEU A 67 -6.57 -5.65 1.01
N PHE A 68 -5.55 -6.45 0.76
CA PHE A 68 -5.67 -7.87 0.50
C PHE A 68 -4.68 -8.62 1.39
N ILE A 69 -5.20 -9.40 2.32
CA ILE A 69 -4.44 -10.10 3.34
C ILE A 69 -4.41 -11.57 2.97
N ASN A 70 -3.22 -12.16 2.98
CA ASN A 70 -3.04 -13.61 2.95
C ASN A 70 -2.26 -14.08 4.19
N GLU A 71 -1.91 -15.36 4.26
CA GLU A 71 -1.25 -15.94 5.44
C GLU A 71 0.06 -15.23 5.82
N ASN A 72 0.83 -14.79 4.81
CA ASN A 72 2.22 -14.37 4.97
C ASN A 72 2.45 -12.88 4.72
N SER A 73 1.48 -12.17 4.14
CA SER A 73 1.61 -10.78 3.72
C SER A 73 0.29 -10.02 3.68
N ILE A 74 0.42 -8.69 3.71
CA ILE A 74 -0.65 -7.75 3.44
C ILE A 74 -0.29 -6.89 2.23
N PHE A 75 -1.13 -6.95 1.21
CA PHE A 75 -1.07 -6.09 0.04
C PHE A 75 -1.94 -4.87 0.27
N LEU A 76 -1.38 -3.68 0.05
CA LEU A 76 -2.08 -2.41 0.10
C LEU A 76 -2.08 -1.80 -1.30
N PHE A 77 -3.27 -1.69 -1.87
CA PHE A 77 -3.52 -1.01 -3.13
C PHE A 77 -3.88 0.45 -2.82
N ALA A 78 -2.90 1.34 -2.98
CA ALA A 78 -3.07 2.76 -2.66
C ALA A 78 -3.54 3.56 -3.87
N LEU A 79 -4.69 4.21 -3.73
CA LEU A 79 -5.17 5.28 -4.60
C LEU A 79 -4.99 6.60 -3.87
N SER A 80 -4.52 7.63 -4.56
CA SER A 80 -4.55 9.00 -4.01
C SER A 80 -6.00 9.47 -3.80
N PHE A 81 -6.20 10.51 -3.00
CA PHE A 81 -7.52 11.14 -2.82
C PHE A 81 -8.14 11.65 -4.14
N SER A 82 -7.35 11.86 -5.19
CA SER A 82 -7.82 12.17 -6.55
C SER A 82 -8.12 10.91 -7.39
N PHE A 83 -8.25 9.74 -6.76
CA PHE A 83 -8.43 8.42 -7.39
C PHE A 83 -7.32 8.01 -8.38
N ILE A 84 -6.19 8.74 -8.39
CA ILE A 84 -5.04 8.41 -9.22
C ILE A 84 -4.27 7.28 -8.54
N PRO A 85 -3.97 6.18 -9.24
CA PRO A 85 -3.17 5.11 -8.68
C PRO A 85 -1.76 5.55 -8.28
N LEU A 86 -1.42 5.24 -7.03
CA LEU A 86 -0.10 5.56 -6.48
C LEU A 86 0.83 4.37 -6.64
N GLN A 87 0.56 3.31 -5.88
CA GLN A 87 1.45 2.15 -5.77
C GLN A 87 0.72 0.94 -5.19
N VAL A 88 1.21 -0.25 -5.55
CA VAL A 88 0.89 -1.51 -4.87
C VAL A 88 2.02 -1.79 -3.88
N ILE A 89 1.67 -1.95 -2.61
CA ILE A 89 2.63 -2.17 -1.53
C ILE A 89 2.39 -3.57 -1.00
N ASN A 90 3.41 -4.42 -0.98
CA ASN A 90 3.32 -5.75 -0.42
C ASN A 90 4.18 -5.83 0.84
N LEU A 91 3.54 -5.95 2.00
CA LEU A 91 4.21 -6.05 3.28
C LEU A 91 4.19 -7.49 3.79
N LEU A 92 5.37 -8.12 3.85
CA LEU A 92 5.57 -9.44 4.45
C LEU A 92 5.53 -9.34 5.97
N PHE A 93 4.89 -10.30 6.61
CA PHE A 93 4.94 -10.39 8.07
C PHE A 93 6.27 -11.01 8.55
N SER A 94 6.79 -12.00 7.83
CA SER A 94 8.04 -12.68 8.18
C SER A 94 8.91 -12.95 6.96
N ASN A 95 10.23 -12.86 7.14
CA ASN A 95 11.19 -13.23 6.10
C ASN A 95 11.23 -14.74 5.82
N LYS A 96 10.68 -15.58 6.71
CA LYS A 96 10.74 -17.05 6.59
C LYS A 96 9.88 -17.60 5.45
N ASN A 97 8.77 -16.95 5.11
CA ASN A 97 7.85 -17.42 4.08
C ASN A 97 7.57 -16.33 3.05
N ARG A 98 8.16 -16.47 1.86
CA ARG A 98 7.97 -15.56 0.72
C ARG A 98 7.02 -16.12 -0.36
N LYS A 99 6.38 -17.26 -0.11
CA LYS A 99 5.42 -17.84 -1.06
C LYS A 99 4.21 -16.90 -1.24
N ASN A 100 3.60 -16.94 -2.43
CA ASN A 100 2.41 -16.16 -2.78
C ASN A 100 2.59 -14.65 -2.53
N THR A 101 3.79 -14.14 -2.79
CA THR A 101 4.14 -12.71 -2.67
C THR A 101 4.71 -12.16 -3.99
N ARG A 102 4.60 -10.85 -4.20
CA ARG A 102 5.19 -10.14 -5.35
C ARG A 102 5.86 -8.85 -4.91
N HIS A 103 7.14 -8.67 -5.24
CA HIS A 103 8.00 -7.55 -4.79
C HIS A 103 7.83 -7.20 -3.29
N PRO A 104 8.00 -8.17 -2.38
CA PRO A 104 7.67 -7.96 -0.98
C PRO A 104 8.68 -7.08 -0.26
N ILE A 105 8.20 -6.31 0.72
CA ILE A 105 9.00 -5.56 1.68
C ILE A 105 8.61 -6.03 3.08
N LEU A 106 9.56 -6.14 4.01
CA LEU A 106 9.25 -6.62 5.35
C LEU A 106 8.52 -5.55 6.18
N LEU A 107 7.37 -5.91 6.76
CA LEU A 107 6.70 -5.14 7.80
C LEU A 107 7.56 -5.19 9.07
N ARG A 108 8.11 -4.06 9.49
CA ARG A 108 8.97 -4.00 10.67
C ARG A 108 8.17 -3.83 11.94
N GLU A 109 7.24 -2.89 11.91
CA GLU A 109 6.51 -2.49 13.09
C GLU A 109 5.06 -2.18 12.73
N TYR A 110 4.18 -2.41 13.70
CA TYR A 110 2.79 -2.00 13.59
C TYR A 110 2.24 -1.51 14.94
N LYS A 111 1.23 -0.65 14.86
CA LYS A 111 0.45 -0.19 16.01
C LYS A 111 -1.02 -0.21 15.63
N ILE A 112 -1.85 -0.64 16.55
CA ILE A 112 -3.31 -0.64 16.40
C ILE A 112 -3.86 0.15 17.58
N ASP A 113 -4.60 1.21 17.24
CA ASP A 113 -5.34 2.10 18.14
C ASP A 113 -6.84 1.92 17.89
N GLU A 114 -7.71 2.50 18.72
CA GLU A 114 -9.17 2.29 18.71
C GLU A 114 -9.85 2.34 17.32
N LYS A 115 -9.36 3.19 16.40
CA LYS A 115 -9.90 3.35 15.05
C LYS A 115 -8.85 3.39 13.95
N ASN A 116 -7.59 3.15 14.29
CA ASN A 116 -6.48 3.34 13.37
C ASN A 116 -5.51 2.17 13.43
N ALA A 117 -4.91 1.85 12.30
CA ALA A 117 -3.79 0.91 12.23
C ALA A 117 -2.61 1.58 11.52
N VAL A 118 -1.44 1.52 12.13
CA VAL A 118 -0.19 2.08 11.62
C VAL A 118 0.72 0.93 11.24
N LEU A 119 1.23 0.94 10.02
CA LEU A 119 2.18 -0.03 9.48
C LEU A 119 3.46 0.68 9.09
N VAL A 120 4.61 0.22 9.59
CA VAL A 120 5.92 0.83 9.32
C VAL A 120 6.83 -0.15 8.62
N TYR A 121 7.45 0.32 7.54
CA TYR A 121 8.40 -0.46 6.75
C TYR A 121 9.51 0.43 6.20
N TYR A 122 10.61 -0.20 5.80
CA TYR A 122 11.81 0.48 5.27
C TYR A 122 12.02 0.00 3.84
N PRO A 123 11.73 0.84 2.84
CA PRO A 123 11.97 0.49 1.44
C PRO A 123 13.47 0.46 1.13
N ASP A 124 13.93 -0.52 0.36
CA ASP A 124 15.36 -0.67 0.02
C ASP A 124 15.94 0.52 -0.77
N HIS A 125 15.09 1.34 -1.38
CA HIS A 125 15.48 2.48 -2.23
C HIS A 125 15.49 3.83 -1.51
N ILE A 126 15.16 3.89 -0.21
CA ILE A 126 15.13 5.14 0.57
C ILE A 126 15.90 4.95 1.89
N LEU A 127 16.76 5.90 2.23
CA LEU A 127 17.44 6.01 3.53
C LEU A 127 16.49 6.53 4.62
N GLY A 128 15.36 5.85 4.83
CA GLY A 128 14.35 6.25 5.81
C GLY A 128 13.18 5.29 5.89
N SER A 129 12.11 5.72 6.55
CA SER A 129 10.94 4.87 6.81
C SER A 129 9.71 5.33 6.03
N LYS A 130 8.85 4.38 5.69
CA LYS A 130 7.49 4.67 5.24
C LYS A 130 6.51 4.18 6.30
N LYS A 131 5.56 5.04 6.64
CA LYS A 131 4.49 4.79 7.60
C LYS A 131 3.15 4.91 6.90
N ILE A 132 2.38 3.82 6.87
CA ILE A 132 1.01 3.81 6.38
C ILE A 132 0.10 3.89 7.60
N THR A 133 -0.79 4.87 7.62
CA THR A 133 -1.83 4.99 8.64
C THR A 133 -3.18 4.74 7.99
N LEU A 134 -3.81 3.65 8.35
CA LEU A 134 -5.19 3.33 8.04
C LEU A 134 -6.08 3.99 9.11
N LYS A 135 -7.07 4.76 8.68
CA LYS A 135 -7.92 5.59 9.56
C LYS A 135 -9.38 5.18 9.44
N ASN A 136 -10.13 5.46 10.50
CA ASN A 136 -11.58 5.22 10.59
C ASN A 136 -11.95 3.76 10.30
N LEU A 137 -11.14 2.83 10.80
CA LEU A 137 -11.43 1.40 10.70
C LEU A 137 -12.68 1.08 11.52
N ASN A 138 -13.55 0.26 10.96
CA ASN A 138 -14.67 -0.28 11.72
C ASN A 138 -14.18 -1.42 12.66
N PRO A 139 -14.96 -1.82 13.68
CA PRO A 139 -14.52 -2.85 14.64
C PRO A 139 -14.15 -4.20 13.99
N GLU A 140 -14.85 -4.58 12.92
CA GLU A 140 -14.60 -5.82 12.19
C GLU A 140 -13.25 -5.78 11.46
N GLN A 141 -12.96 -4.70 10.73
CA GLN A 141 -11.70 -4.44 10.05
C GLN A 141 -10.53 -4.39 11.04
N LEU A 142 -10.75 -3.77 12.20
CA LEU A 142 -9.77 -3.72 13.27
C LEU A 142 -9.46 -5.12 13.80
N SER A 143 -10.48 -5.91 14.12
CA SER A 143 -10.32 -7.29 14.59
C SER A 143 -9.60 -8.18 13.57
N ILE A 144 -9.90 -8.02 12.28
CA ILE A 144 -9.18 -8.74 11.22
C ILE A 144 -7.69 -8.36 11.21
N LEU A 145 -7.37 -7.06 11.29
CA LEU A 145 -5.98 -6.59 11.31
C LEU A 145 -5.24 -7.03 12.59
N GLU A 146 -5.89 -6.99 13.74
CA GLU A 146 -5.33 -7.48 15.01
C GLU A 146 -4.96 -8.95 14.91
N LYS A 147 -5.92 -9.81 14.56
CA LYS A 147 -5.69 -11.27 14.39
C LYS A 147 -4.63 -11.58 13.34
N THR A 148 -4.56 -10.77 12.28
CA THR A 148 -3.60 -10.96 11.20
C THR A 148 -2.18 -10.61 11.65
N LEU A 149 -2.01 -9.53 12.41
CA LEU A 149 -0.70 -8.97 12.76
C LEU A 149 -0.15 -9.50 14.08
N GLU A 150 -1.02 -9.96 14.98
CA GLU A 150 -0.66 -10.52 16.28
C GLU A 150 0.37 -11.65 16.15
N GLY A 151 1.49 -11.49 16.87
CA GLY A 151 2.59 -12.46 16.86
C GLY A 151 3.40 -12.52 15.56
N LYS A 152 3.04 -11.77 14.51
CA LYS A 152 3.72 -11.84 13.21
C LYS A 152 4.73 -10.71 12.97
N SER A 153 4.61 -9.57 13.64
CA SER A 153 5.57 -8.45 13.55
C SER A 153 5.71 -7.75 14.91
N ARG A 154 6.62 -6.76 15.04
CA ARG A 154 6.84 -6.06 16.30
C ARG A 154 5.71 -5.05 16.52
N ARG A 155 4.90 -5.27 17.56
CA ARG A 155 3.92 -4.26 18.02
C ARG A 155 4.66 -3.16 18.79
N PHE A 156 4.31 -1.91 18.54
CA PHE A 156 4.71 -0.77 19.38
C PHE A 156 3.47 -0.10 19.97
N TYR A 157 3.66 0.53 21.13
CA TYR A 157 2.61 1.18 21.93
C TYR A 157 2.74 2.68 21.86
#